data_AF-A0A3D4W8A5-F1
#
_entry.id   AF-A0A3D4W8A5-F1
#
_cell.length_a   1.000
_cell.length_b   1.000
_cell.length_c   1.000
_cell.angle_alpha   90.00
_cell.angle_beta   90.00
_cell.angle_gamma   90.00
#
_symmetry.space_group_name_H-M   'P 1'
#
loop_
_entity.id
_entity.type
_entity.pdbx_description
1 polymer ?
#
loop_
_entity_poly.entity_id
_entity_poly.type
_entity_poly.pdbx_seq_one_letter_code
_entity_poly.pdbx_strand_id
1 'polypeptide(L)'
;MNRNNHFNKTLFMKKLVLLTTIAMSLVLTACNQGPKKETPQQDFRFLLEQFADLKIMRYQVPGFDELTTKQKELVYYLSQAAIAGRDILFDQNYKYNLAIRRTLENILEHYPGERESDDFRNFMVYTK
;
A
#
# COMPACT_ATOMS: atom_id res chain seq x y z
N MET A 1 20.21 65.46 38.97
CA MET A 1 20.00 64.08 39.42
C MET A 1 19.68 63.21 38.18
N ASN A 2 20.44 62.14 37.94
CA ASN A 2 20.14 61.02 37.00
C ASN A 2 20.53 61.11 35.49
N ARG A 3 21.81 61.36 35.15
CA ARG A 3 22.36 61.17 33.78
C ARG A 3 23.04 59.81 33.53
N ASN A 4 23.38 59.05 34.58
CA ASN A 4 24.16 57.80 34.45
C ASN A 4 23.31 56.55 34.12
N ASN A 5 21.99 56.57 34.35
CA ASN A 5 21.12 55.42 34.06
C ASN A 5 20.71 55.27 32.59
N HIS A 6 20.86 56.31 31.77
CA HIS A 6 20.45 56.27 30.36
C HIS A 6 21.55 55.67 29.46
N PHE A 7 22.82 55.82 29.85
CA PHE A 7 23.97 55.33 29.08
C PHE A 7 24.17 53.81 29.25
N ASN A 8 24.00 53.27 30.46
CA ASN A 8 24.07 51.83 30.71
C ASN A 8 22.90 51.04 30.09
N LYS A 9 21.70 51.65 29.99
CA LYS A 9 20.53 51.03 29.35
C LYS A 9 20.69 50.87 27.84
N THR A 10 21.28 51.87 27.17
CA THR A 10 21.52 51.82 25.72
C THR A 10 22.65 50.85 25.35
N LEU A 11 23.67 50.72 26.20
CA LEU A 11 24.73 49.71 26.05
C LEU A 11 24.21 48.27 26.28
N PHE A 12 23.33 48.08 27.26
CA PHE A 12 22.69 46.80 27.56
C PHE A 12 21.70 46.36 26.46
N MET A 13 20.89 47.29 25.93
CA MET A 13 19.98 47.01 24.80
C MET A 13 20.73 46.67 23.50
N LYS A 14 21.89 47.29 23.22
CA LYS A 14 22.71 46.94 22.05
C LYS A 14 23.35 45.55 22.16
N LYS A 15 23.82 45.16 23.36
CA LYS A 15 24.32 43.80 23.61
C LYS A 15 23.21 42.74 23.54
N LEU A 16 22.00 43.08 23.99
CA LEU A 16 20.82 42.22 23.89
C LEU A 16 20.37 42.01 22.45
N VAL A 17 20.36 43.07 21.61
CA VAL A 17 20.03 42.98 20.18
C VAL A 17 21.11 42.24 19.37
N LEU A 18 22.38 42.32 19.78
CA LEU A 18 23.47 41.56 19.13
C LEU A 18 23.46 40.06 19.50
N LEU A 19 22.99 39.70 20.70
CA LEU A 19 22.86 38.30 21.11
C LEU A 19 21.66 37.59 20.46
N THR A 20 20.56 38.31 20.22
CA THR A 20 19.34 37.74 19.61
C THR A 20 19.48 37.47 18.11
N THR A 21 20.34 38.21 17.40
CA THR A 21 20.60 37.98 15.96
C THR A 21 21.50 36.76 15.69
N ILE A 22 22.37 36.40 16.64
CA ILE A 22 23.23 35.20 16.56
C ILE A 22 22.43 33.93 16.90
N ALA A 23 21.44 34.01 17.80
CA ALA A 23 20.59 32.87 18.15
C ALA A 23 19.61 32.46 17.03
N MET A 24 19.22 33.39 16.14
CA MET A 24 18.29 33.11 15.05
C MET A 24 18.93 32.39 13.85
N SER A 25 20.26 32.45 13.71
CA SER A 25 20.99 31.85 12.57
C SER A 25 21.29 30.35 12.73
N LEU A 26 21.10 29.77 13.92
CA LEU A 26 21.31 28.33 14.16
C LEU A 26 20.11 27.43 13.86
N VAL A 27 18.94 27.98 13.50
CA VAL A 27 17.70 27.19 13.30
C VAL A 27 17.56 26.67 11.86
N LEU A 28 18.33 27.18 10.89
CA LEU A 28 18.16 26.82 9.48
C LEU A 28 18.92 25.57 9.00
N THR A 29 19.76 24.94 9.84
CA THR A 29 20.54 23.75 9.43
C THR A 29 19.98 22.41 9.91
N ALA A 30 18.81 22.38 10.53
CA ALA A 30 18.22 21.16 11.11
C ALA A 30 17.03 20.61 10.30
N CYS A 31 17.17 20.46 8.97
CA CYS A 31 16.35 19.54 8.16
C CYS A 31 17.01 19.36 6.78
N ASN A 32 18.11 18.61 6.70
CA ASN A 32 18.56 18.05 5.43
C ASN A 32 17.95 16.64 5.28
N GLN A 33 16.64 16.58 5.07
CA GLN A 33 16.01 15.36 4.56
C GLN A 33 16.34 15.33 3.07
N GLY A 34 17.30 14.47 2.70
CA GLY A 34 17.61 14.20 1.30
C GLY A 34 16.32 13.87 0.52
N PRO A 35 16.32 14.05 -0.81
CA PRO A 35 15.12 13.93 -1.62
C PRO A 35 14.45 12.59 -1.34
N LYS A 36 13.28 12.64 -0.69
CA LYS A 36 12.38 11.49 -0.61
C LYS A 36 12.11 11.13 -2.07
N LYS A 37 12.58 9.95 -2.49
CA LYS A 37 12.08 9.33 -3.71
C LYS A 37 10.58 9.13 -3.48
N GLU A 38 9.79 10.09 -3.92
CA GLU A 38 8.38 9.90 -4.18
C GLU A 38 8.32 8.89 -5.32
N THR A 39 8.29 7.62 -4.95
CA THR A 39 7.87 6.56 -5.85
C THR A 39 6.51 7.01 -6.40
N PRO A 40 6.27 6.96 -7.72
CA PRO A 40 4.97 7.34 -8.28
C PRO A 40 3.92 6.55 -7.52
N GLN A 41 3.06 7.25 -6.78
CA GLN A 41 1.93 6.64 -6.10
C GLN A 41 0.98 6.18 -7.21
N GLN A 42 1.23 4.98 -7.74
CA GLN A 42 0.21 4.26 -8.49
C GLN A 42 -1.03 4.23 -7.60
N ASP A 43 -2.19 4.58 -8.16
CA ASP A 43 -3.49 4.58 -7.48
C ASP A 43 -3.81 3.15 -7.01
N PHE A 44 -3.27 2.76 -5.84
CA PHE A 44 -3.47 1.44 -5.28
C PHE A 44 -4.89 1.37 -4.70
N ARG A 45 -5.79 0.76 -5.46
CA ARG A 45 -7.16 0.51 -5.02
C ARG A 45 -7.23 -0.77 -4.19
N PHE A 46 -7.60 -0.62 -2.92
CA PHE A 46 -7.82 -1.74 -2.01
C PHE A 46 -9.00 -2.62 -2.44
N LEU A 47 -10.13 -2.00 -2.80
CA LEU A 47 -11.28 -2.73 -3.35
C LEU A 47 -11.06 -2.96 -4.84
N LEU A 48 -11.08 -4.23 -5.26
CA LEU A 48 -10.97 -4.62 -6.67
C LEU A 48 -12.36 -4.74 -7.30
N GLU A 49 -13.24 -5.54 -6.69
CA GLU A 49 -14.63 -5.71 -7.13
C GLU A 49 -15.54 -6.13 -5.97
N GLN A 50 -16.84 -6.05 -6.22
CA GLN A 50 -17.88 -6.56 -5.33
C GLN A 50 -18.93 -7.30 -6.18
N PHE A 51 -19.36 -8.46 -5.73
CA PHE A 51 -20.44 -9.24 -6.35
C PHE A 51 -21.22 -9.98 -5.27
N ALA A 52 -22.51 -10.19 -5.48
CA ALA A 52 -23.41 -10.69 -4.44
C ALA A 52 -23.19 -9.93 -3.10
N ASP A 53 -22.88 -10.64 -2.03
CA ASP A 53 -22.53 -10.14 -0.71
C ASP A 53 -21.01 -10.14 -0.42
N LEU A 54 -20.18 -10.43 -1.43
CA LEU A 54 -18.72 -10.57 -1.31
C LEU A 54 -17.95 -9.37 -1.88
N LYS A 55 -16.86 -8.98 -1.20
CA LYS A 55 -15.92 -7.92 -1.63
C LYS A 55 -14.53 -8.51 -1.84
N ILE A 56 -13.97 -8.34 -3.04
CA ILE A 56 -12.61 -8.75 -3.37
C ILE A 56 -11.66 -7.59 -3.09
N MET A 57 -10.77 -7.79 -2.11
CA MET A 57 -9.81 -6.78 -1.66
C MET A 57 -8.37 -7.21 -1.95
N ARG A 58 -7.49 -6.22 -2.15
CA ARG A 58 -6.06 -6.41 -2.37
C ARG A 58 -5.28 -5.75 -1.24
N TYR A 59 -4.13 -6.34 -0.91
CA TYR A 59 -3.19 -5.79 0.05
C TYR A 59 -1.83 -5.57 -0.61
N GLN A 60 -1.08 -4.60 -0.10
CA GLN A 60 0.31 -4.39 -0.50
C GLN A 60 1.23 -5.30 0.32
N VAL A 61 2.34 -5.72 -0.26
CA VAL A 61 3.40 -6.46 0.44
C VAL A 61 4.59 -5.51 0.65
N PRO A 62 4.54 -4.59 1.62
CA PRO A 62 5.62 -3.64 1.85
C PRO A 62 6.91 -4.38 2.23
N GLY A 63 8.05 -3.86 1.78
CA GLY A 63 9.37 -4.46 2.04
C GLY A 63 9.69 -5.70 1.18
N PHE A 64 8.78 -6.17 0.32
CA PHE A 64 9.09 -7.27 -0.60
C PHE A 64 10.27 -6.93 -1.52
N ASP A 65 10.32 -5.68 -2.01
CA ASP A 65 11.38 -5.24 -2.92
C ASP A 65 12.76 -5.18 -2.25
N GLU A 66 12.79 -5.00 -0.93
CA GLU A 66 14.00 -4.92 -0.11
C GLU A 66 14.61 -6.30 0.18
N LEU A 67 13.87 -7.38 -0.08
CA LEU A 67 14.37 -8.74 0.09
C LEU A 67 15.54 -9.03 -0.86
N THR A 68 16.53 -9.78 -0.35
CA THR A 68 17.60 -10.33 -1.18
C THR A 68 17.04 -11.30 -2.21
N THR A 69 17.76 -11.54 -3.30
CA THR A 69 17.34 -12.51 -4.34
C THR A 69 17.04 -13.89 -3.77
N LYS A 70 17.86 -14.39 -2.84
CA LYS A 70 17.64 -15.69 -2.18
C LYS A 70 16.37 -15.71 -1.33
N GLN A 71 16.05 -14.62 -0.65
CA GLN A 71 14.80 -14.51 0.12
C GLN A 71 13.58 -14.44 -0.81
N LYS A 72 13.67 -13.70 -1.92
CA LYS A 72 12.59 -13.67 -2.93
C LYS A 72 12.36 -15.04 -3.54
N GLU A 73 13.43 -15.78 -3.84
CA GLU A 73 13.35 -17.16 -4.31
C GLU A 73 12.70 -18.10 -3.29
N LEU A 74 13.07 -17.99 -2.02
CA LEU A 74 12.42 -18.75 -0.93
C LEU A 74 10.92 -18.44 -0.83
N VAL A 75 10.56 -17.14 -0.80
CA VAL A 75 9.15 -16.70 -0.77
C VAL A 75 8.40 -17.21 -1.99
N TYR A 76 9.03 -17.18 -3.17
CA TYR A 76 8.45 -17.71 -4.39
C TYR A 76 8.11 -19.19 -4.25
N TYR A 77 9.05 -20.05 -3.85
CA TYR A 77 8.75 -21.48 -3.70
C TYR A 77 7.70 -21.78 -2.62
N LEU A 78 7.73 -21.06 -1.49
CA LEU A 78 6.70 -21.19 -0.46
C LEU A 78 5.32 -20.79 -0.99
N SER A 79 5.24 -19.73 -1.80
CA SER A 79 3.98 -19.30 -2.42
C SER A 79 3.44 -20.33 -3.41
N GLN A 80 4.32 -20.95 -4.22
CA GLN A 80 3.94 -22.03 -5.13
C GLN A 80 3.42 -23.24 -4.37
N ALA A 81 4.08 -23.63 -3.28
CA ALA A 81 3.62 -24.73 -2.43
C ALA A 81 2.24 -24.44 -1.80
N ALA A 82 1.99 -23.21 -1.35
CA ALA A 82 0.70 -22.82 -0.81
C ALA A 82 -0.41 -22.87 -1.87
N ILE A 83 -0.17 -22.37 -3.08
CA ILE A 83 -1.14 -22.37 -4.19
C ILE A 83 -1.49 -23.81 -4.63
N ALA A 84 -0.51 -24.71 -4.63
CA ALA A 84 -0.72 -26.11 -5.02
C ALA A 84 -1.76 -26.84 -4.14
N GLY A 85 -1.99 -26.38 -2.90
CA GLY A 85 -2.99 -26.95 -2.00
C GLY A 85 -4.44 -26.60 -2.34
N ARG A 86 -4.69 -25.69 -3.30
CA ARG A 86 -6.05 -25.20 -3.61
C ARG A 86 -7.02 -26.32 -3.96
N ASP A 87 -6.66 -27.20 -4.89
CA ASP A 87 -7.58 -28.25 -5.36
C ASP A 87 -7.89 -29.29 -4.27
N ILE A 88 -6.97 -29.48 -3.31
CA ILE A 88 -7.19 -30.34 -2.13
C ILE A 88 -8.33 -29.76 -1.27
N LEU A 89 -8.30 -28.45 -1.00
CA LEU A 89 -9.35 -27.78 -0.23
C LEU A 89 -10.73 -27.91 -0.90
N PHE A 90 -10.79 -27.75 -2.22
CA PHE A 90 -12.05 -27.92 -2.97
C PHE A 90 -12.59 -29.34 -2.81
N ASP A 91 -11.74 -30.35 -2.96
CA ASP A 91 -12.12 -31.76 -2.85
C ASP A 91 -12.58 -32.13 -1.42
N GLN A 92 -11.92 -31.59 -0.40
CA GLN A 92 -12.28 -31.78 1.00
C GLN A 92 -13.65 -31.21 1.35
N ASN A 93 -14.00 -30.04 0.79
CA ASN A 93 -15.26 -29.36 1.12
C ASN A 93 -16.48 -30.09 0.55
N TYR A 94 -16.37 -30.70 -0.64
CA TYR A 94 -17.45 -31.48 -1.24
C TYR A 94 -16.97 -32.33 -2.43
N LYS A 95 -17.43 -33.58 -2.48
CA LYS A 95 -17.03 -34.61 -3.47
C LYS A 95 -17.20 -34.24 -4.96
N TYR A 96 -18.03 -33.25 -5.29
CA TYR A 96 -18.24 -32.83 -6.69
C TYR A 96 -17.67 -31.44 -7.01
N ASN A 97 -17.04 -30.77 -6.05
CA ASN A 97 -16.55 -29.39 -6.23
C ASN A 97 -15.57 -29.27 -7.40
N LEU A 98 -14.61 -30.18 -7.53
CA LEU A 98 -13.65 -30.13 -8.63
C LEU A 98 -14.32 -30.36 -9.99
N ALA A 99 -15.29 -31.26 -10.07
CA ALA A 99 -16.03 -31.52 -11.31
C ALA A 99 -16.90 -30.32 -11.70
N ILE A 100 -17.62 -29.75 -10.73
CA ILE A 100 -18.45 -28.54 -10.92
C ILE A 100 -17.56 -27.37 -11.35
N ARG A 101 -16.51 -27.05 -10.58
CA ARG A 101 -15.59 -25.93 -10.89
C ARG A 101 -15.01 -26.05 -12.30
N ARG A 102 -14.44 -27.19 -12.67
CA ARG A 102 -13.86 -27.42 -14.00
C ARG A 102 -14.89 -27.29 -15.12
N THR A 103 -16.12 -27.73 -14.88
CA THR A 103 -17.22 -27.61 -15.85
C THR A 103 -17.59 -26.14 -16.06
N LEU A 104 -17.76 -25.37 -14.98
CA LEU A 104 -18.08 -23.95 -15.04
C LEU A 104 -16.94 -23.14 -15.70
N GLU A 105 -15.67 -23.43 -15.34
CA GLU A 105 -14.49 -22.81 -15.96
C GLU A 105 -14.45 -23.08 -17.47
N ASN A 106 -14.71 -24.31 -17.89
CA ASN A 106 -14.75 -24.66 -19.31
C ASN A 106 -15.87 -23.93 -20.07
N ILE A 107 -17.05 -23.79 -19.45
CA ILE A 107 -18.15 -22.99 -20.01
C ILE A 107 -17.71 -21.53 -20.11
N LEU A 108 -17.15 -20.94 -19.05
CA LEU A 108 -16.71 -19.54 -19.04
C LEU A 108 -15.67 -19.23 -20.14
N GLU A 109 -14.71 -20.12 -20.35
CA GLU A 109 -13.67 -19.97 -21.36
C GLU A 109 -14.24 -20.05 -22.79
N HIS A 110 -15.17 -20.97 -23.03
CA HIS A 110 -15.61 -21.32 -24.40
C HIS A 110 -17.03 -20.86 -24.75
N TYR A 111 -17.75 -20.15 -23.87
CA TYR A 111 -19.14 -19.76 -24.12
C TYR A 111 -19.27 -18.89 -25.38
N PRO A 112 -19.99 -19.36 -26.42
CA PRO A 112 -20.10 -18.66 -27.71
C PRO A 112 -21.26 -17.65 -27.75
N GLY A 113 -22.09 -17.62 -26.71
CA GLY A 113 -23.27 -16.76 -26.64
C GLY A 113 -22.99 -15.34 -26.15
N GLU A 114 -24.07 -14.58 -25.96
CA GLU A 114 -24.00 -13.19 -25.49
C GLU A 114 -23.65 -13.10 -24.00
N ARG A 115 -22.53 -12.43 -23.70
CA ARG A 115 -22.01 -12.31 -22.32
C ARG A 115 -22.65 -11.18 -21.51
N GLU A 116 -23.36 -10.27 -22.16
CA GLU A 116 -24.05 -9.17 -21.49
C GLU A 116 -25.50 -9.53 -21.08
N SER A 117 -25.95 -10.73 -21.46
CA SER A 117 -27.27 -11.26 -21.09
C SER A 117 -27.42 -11.42 -19.57
N ASP A 118 -28.66 -11.31 -19.07
CA ASP A 118 -28.95 -11.52 -17.64
C ASP A 118 -28.53 -12.92 -17.17
N ASP A 119 -28.74 -13.94 -18.02
CA ASP A 119 -28.37 -15.33 -17.72
C ASP A 119 -26.86 -15.49 -17.55
N PHE A 120 -26.06 -14.92 -18.46
CA PHE A 120 -24.60 -14.99 -18.33
C PHE A 120 -24.10 -14.19 -17.12
N ARG A 121 -24.72 -13.04 -16.81
CA ARG A 121 -24.40 -12.29 -15.60
C ARG A 121 -24.70 -13.08 -14.33
N ASN A 122 -25.82 -13.79 -14.26
CA ASN A 122 -26.14 -14.68 -13.13
C ASN A 122 -25.17 -15.87 -13.04
N PHE A 123 -24.81 -16.46 -14.17
CA PHE A 123 -23.79 -17.50 -14.24
C PHE A 123 -22.44 -17.01 -13.71
N MET A 124 -22.03 -15.78 -14.06
CA MET A 124 -20.81 -15.17 -13.54
C MET A 124 -20.88 -14.96 -12.02
N VAL A 125 -22.02 -14.54 -11.46
CA VAL A 125 -22.18 -14.39 -10.01
C VAL A 125 -22.01 -15.73 -9.28
N TYR A 126 -22.50 -16.84 -9.85
CA TYR A 126 -22.35 -18.16 -9.25
C TYR A 126 -20.92 -18.73 -9.37
N THR A 127 -20.23 -18.43 -10.46
CA THR A 127 -18.91 -19.01 -10.77
C THR A 127 -17.75 -18.29 -10.07
N LYS A 128 -17.94 -17.01 -9.71
CA LYS A 128 -16.97 -16.18 -8.98
C LYS A 128 -16.83 -16.61 -7.53
#